data_AF-A0A6G0Q517-F1
#
_entry.id   AF-A0A6G0Q517-F1
#
_cell.length_a   1.000
_cell.length_b   1.000
_cell.length_c   1.000
_cell.angle_alpha   90.00
_cell.angle_beta   90.00
_cell.angle_gamma   90.00
#
_symmetry.space_group_name_H-M   'P 1'
#
loop_
_entity.id
_entity.type
_entity.pdbx_description
1 polymer ?
#
loop_
_entity_poly.entity_id
_entity_poly.type
_entity_poly.pdbx_seq_one_letter_code
_entity_poly.pdbx_strand_id
1 'polypeptide(L)'
;YNTTERMANLFTKITNQMITNCKHCVTGGETYEVMWDKDPEELAQHLDSCLKLNEAYQQQYRVTKDKLFATPKGKQFEFNKMEIFGKFDLFCRRHEVD
;
A
#
# COMPACT_ATOMS: atom_id res chain seq x y z
N TYR A 1 3.90 -5.02 25.78
CA TYR A 1 4.86 -5.02 24.65
C TYR A 1 4.21 -4.86 23.28
N ASN A 2 2.94 -5.27 23.04
CA ASN A 2 2.20 -4.93 21.81
C ASN A 2 1.02 -3.98 22.11
N THR A 3 1.21 -2.68 21.85
CA THR A 3 0.14 -1.67 21.90
C THR A 3 -0.39 -1.40 20.50
N THR A 4 -1.68 -1.07 20.39
CA THR A 4 -2.34 -0.67 19.13
C THR A 4 -1.54 0.40 18.41
N GLU A 5 -1.01 1.37 19.14
CA GLU A 5 -0.17 2.45 18.63
C GLU A 5 1.11 1.96 17.93
N ARG A 6 1.82 0.98 18.51
CA ARG A 6 3.04 0.43 17.88
C ARG A 6 2.73 -0.32 16.59
N MET A 7 1.60 -1.04 16.56
CA MET A 7 1.14 -1.73 15.36
C MET A 7 0.70 -0.74 14.28
N ALA A 8 -0.02 0.32 14.65
CA ALA A 8 -0.41 1.39 13.72
C ALA A 8 0.84 2.04 13.08
N ASN A 9 1.82 2.40 13.91
CA ASN A 9 3.10 2.94 13.43
C ASN A 9 3.85 1.98 12.51
N LEU A 10 3.81 0.67 12.79
CA LEU A 10 4.40 -0.34 11.93
C LEU A 10 3.69 -0.41 10.56
N PHE A 11 2.36 -0.45 10.55
CA PHE A 11 1.59 -0.47 9.29
C PHE A 11 1.79 0.80 8.47
N THR A 12 1.83 1.97 9.10
CA THR A 12 2.14 3.23 8.43
C THR A 12 3.54 3.20 7.80
N LYS A 13 4.55 2.67 8.51
CA LYS A 13 5.91 2.51 7.96
C LYS A 13 5.96 1.54 6.78
N ILE A 14 5.30 0.39 6.90
CA ILE A 14 5.22 -0.60 5.81
C ILE A 14 4.56 0.03 4.58
N THR A 15 3.44 0.72 4.77
CA THR A 15 2.71 1.35 3.67
C THR A 15 3.55 2.45 3.00
N ASN A 16 4.22 3.30 3.79
CA ASN A 16 5.13 4.30 3.24
C ASN A 16 6.26 3.65 2.43
N GLN A 17 6.84 2.54 2.90
CA GLN A 17 7.89 1.84 2.17
C GLN A 17 7.36 1.22 0.86
N MET A 18 6.16 0.65 0.86
CA MET A 18 5.52 0.14 -0.34
C MET A 18 5.28 1.25 -1.37
N ILE A 19 4.81 2.44 -0.93
CA ILE A 19 4.64 3.61 -1.81
C ILE A 19 5.99 4.05 -2.38
N THR A 20 7.04 4.10 -1.56
CA THR A 20 8.39 4.45 -2.03
C THR A 20 8.89 3.46 -3.08
N ASN A 21 8.68 2.17 -2.88
CA ASN A 21 9.03 1.16 -3.89
C ASN A 21 8.22 1.32 -5.18
N CYS A 22 6.92 1.61 -5.09
CA CYS A 22 6.08 1.87 -6.26
C CYS A 22 6.59 3.08 -7.04
N LYS A 23 6.92 4.18 -6.34
CA LYS A 23 7.53 5.37 -6.94
C LYS A 23 8.84 5.03 -7.63
N HIS A 24 9.73 4.29 -6.95
CA HIS A 24 11.01 3.90 -7.53
C HIS A 24 10.84 2.98 -8.75
N CYS A 25 9.84 2.09 -8.74
CA CYS A 25 9.52 1.24 -9.88
C CYS A 25 9.06 2.05 -11.09
N VAL A 26 8.22 3.07 -10.87
CA VAL A 26 7.69 3.93 -11.94
C VAL A 26 8.74 4.92 -12.44
N THR A 27 9.49 5.58 -11.55
CA THR A 27 10.41 6.68 -11.92
C THR A 27 11.88 6.26 -12.03
N GLY A 28 12.23 5.01 -11.72
CA GLY A 28 13.63 4.58 -11.63
C GLY A 28 14.43 5.25 -10.49
N GLY A 29 13.76 5.97 -9.59
CA GLY A 29 14.41 6.79 -8.56
C GLY A 29 14.61 8.25 -8.94
N GLU A 30 14.13 8.66 -10.11
CA GLU A 30 14.16 10.04 -10.57
C GLU A 30 12.83 10.77 -10.31
N THR A 31 12.66 11.95 -10.90
CA THR A 31 11.44 12.77 -10.78
C THR A 31 10.26 12.09 -11.49
N TYR A 32 9.05 12.47 -11.10
CA TYR A 32 7.83 11.96 -11.75
C TYR A 32 7.72 12.37 -13.23
N GLU A 33 8.43 13.40 -13.68
CA GLU A 33 8.40 13.85 -15.07
C GLU A 33 8.98 12.79 -16.02
N VAL A 34 10.02 12.08 -15.56
CA VAL A 34 10.70 11.02 -16.33
C VAL A 34 9.78 9.85 -16.66
N MET A 35 8.68 9.67 -15.93
CA MET A 35 7.74 8.58 -16.21
C MET A 35 7.06 8.75 -17.59
N TRP A 36 6.88 9.99 -18.06
CA TRP A 36 6.21 10.28 -19.33
C TRP A 36 7.13 10.07 -20.54
N ASP A 37 8.43 9.97 -20.31
CA ASP A 37 9.45 9.67 -21.32
C ASP A 37 9.67 8.15 -21.47
N LYS A 38 9.11 7.33 -20.57
CA LYS A 38 9.18 5.87 -20.61
C LYS A 38 8.21 5.30 -21.64
N ASP A 39 8.52 4.08 -22.08
CA ASP A 39 7.62 3.32 -22.92
C ASP A 39 6.24 3.14 -22.21
N PRO A 40 5.12 3.44 -22.89
CA PRO A 40 3.78 3.32 -22.30
C PRO A 40 3.45 1.91 -21.81
N GLU A 41 3.95 0.86 -22.47
CA GLU A 41 3.71 -0.52 -22.06
C GLU A 41 4.52 -0.87 -20.80
N GLU A 42 5.78 -0.42 -20.72
CA GLU A 42 6.59 -0.53 -19.49
C GLU A 42 5.94 0.21 -18.31
N LEU A 43 5.48 1.44 -18.56
CA LEU A 43 4.80 2.24 -17.54
C LEU A 43 3.52 1.55 -17.04
N ALA A 44 2.71 1.02 -17.95
CA ALA A 44 1.50 0.28 -17.61
C ALA A 44 1.80 -0.97 -16.77
N GLN A 45 2.86 -1.73 -17.09
CA GLN A 45 3.28 -2.89 -16.31
C GLN A 45 3.73 -2.53 -14.90
N HIS A 46 4.47 -1.41 -14.74
CA HIS A 46 4.86 -0.91 -13.44
C HIS A 46 3.67 -0.46 -12.60
N LEU A 47 2.71 0.24 -13.21
CA LEU A 47 1.48 0.68 -12.54
C LEU A 47 0.60 -0.51 -12.12
N ASP A 48 0.41 -1.50 -12.99
CA ASP A 48 -0.31 -2.74 -12.68
C ASP A 48 0.37 -3.51 -11.52
N SER A 49 1.70 -3.56 -11.50
CA SER A 49 2.44 -4.16 -10.38
C SER A 49 2.20 -3.42 -9.06
N CYS A 50 2.10 -2.09 -9.10
CA CYS A 50 1.77 -1.28 -7.92
C CYS A 50 0.34 -1.52 -7.43
N LEU A 51 -0.63 -1.65 -8.36
CA LEU A 51 -2.03 -1.96 -8.05
C LEU A 51 -2.14 -3.33 -7.36
N LYS A 52 -1.55 -4.37 -7.95
CA LYS A 52 -1.51 -5.72 -7.38
C LYS A 52 -0.87 -5.76 -5.99
N LEU A 53 0.17 -4.96 -5.77
CA LEU A 53 0.79 -4.83 -4.45
C LEU A 53 -0.20 -4.24 -3.42
N ASN A 54 -0.96 -3.20 -3.78
CA ASN A 54 -1.99 -2.63 -2.91
C ASN A 54 -3.05 -3.66 -2.55
N GLU A 55 -3.58 -4.35 -3.56
CA GLU A 55 -4.63 -5.34 -3.39
C GLU A 55 -4.19 -6.47 -2.46
N ALA A 56 -3.01 -7.03 -2.72
CA ALA A 56 -2.43 -8.08 -1.88
C ALA A 56 -2.21 -7.60 -0.43
N TYR A 57 -1.73 -6.37 -0.24
CA TYR A 57 -1.55 -5.78 1.08
C TYR A 57 -2.87 -5.60 1.83
N GLN A 58 -3.90 -5.06 1.17
CA GLN A 58 -5.23 -4.90 1.74
C GLN A 58 -5.89 -6.25 2.07
N GLN A 59 -5.74 -7.24 1.20
CA GLN A 59 -6.26 -8.59 1.42
C GLN A 59 -5.58 -9.22 2.63
N GLN A 60 -4.25 -9.15 2.71
CA GLN A 60 -3.50 -9.71 3.84
C GLN A 60 -3.85 -9.02 5.16
N TYR A 61 -4.08 -7.71 5.13
CA TYR A 61 -4.56 -6.97 6.29
C TYR A 61 -5.94 -7.46 6.75
N ARG A 62 -6.90 -7.65 5.82
CA ARG A 62 -8.24 -8.19 6.14
C ARG A 62 -8.14 -9.59 6.77
N VAL A 63 -7.40 -10.50 6.15
CA VAL A 63 -7.18 -11.86 6.66
C VAL A 63 -6.57 -11.84 8.06
N THR A 64 -5.57 -10.98 8.28
CA THR A 64 -4.92 -10.86 9.59
C THR A 64 -5.90 -10.30 10.63
N LYS A 65 -6.71 -9.30 10.25
CA LYS A 65 -7.76 -8.75 11.11
C LYS A 65 -8.77 -9.83 11.50
N ASP A 66 -9.26 -10.61 10.54
CA ASP A 66 -10.28 -11.63 10.78
C ASP A 66 -9.76 -12.76 11.68
N LYS A 67 -8.49 -13.18 11.49
CA LYS A 67 -7.82 -14.14 12.40
C LYS A 67 -7.72 -13.62 13.84
N LEU A 68 -7.44 -12.32 14.01
CA LEU A 68 -7.40 -11.68 15.32
C LEU A 68 -8.79 -11.59 15.96
N PHE A 69 -9.84 -11.32 15.17
CA PHE A 69 -11.24 -11.35 15.63
C PHE A 69 -11.68 -12.75 16.06
N ALA A 70 -11.27 -13.79 15.34
CA ALA A 70 -11.59 -15.18 15.65
C ALA A 70 -10.87 -15.74 16.91
N THR A 71 -9.94 -14.98 17.49
CA THR A 71 -9.20 -15.38 18.70
C THR A 71 -9.78 -14.67 19.92
N PRO A 72 -10.53 -15.34 20.82
CA PRO A 72 -11.28 -14.69 21.92
C PRO A 72 -10.41 -13.96 22.96
N LYS A 73 -9.12 -14.29 23.01
CA LYS A 73 -8.11 -13.67 23.91
C LYS A 73 -7.14 -12.74 23.16
N GLY A 74 -7.30 -12.58 21.85
CA GLY A 74 -6.49 -11.70 21.03
C GLY A 74 -6.90 -10.25 21.23
N LYS A 75 -5.92 -9.34 21.38
CA LYS A 75 -6.20 -7.92 21.43
C LYS A 75 -6.78 -7.49 20.09
N GLN A 76 -8.03 -7.03 20.08
CA GLN A 76 -8.64 -6.49 18.87
C GLN A 76 -8.02 -5.13 18.57
N PHE A 77 -7.65 -4.94 17.31
CA PHE A 77 -7.10 -3.67 16.86
C PHE A 77 -8.04 -3.08 15.81
N GLU A 78 -8.62 -1.93 16.13
CA GLU A 78 -9.24 -1.07 15.14
C GLU A 78 -8.19 -0.07 14.67
N PHE A 79 -7.82 -0.15 13.39
CA PHE A 79 -6.98 0.84 12.75
C PHE A 79 -7.79 1.62 11.73
N ASN A 80 -7.45 2.91 11.59
CA ASN A 80 -8.02 3.74 10.54
C ASN A 80 -7.45 3.30 9.18
N LYS A 81 -8.27 2.62 8.38
CA LYS A 81 -7.88 2.19 7.02
C LYS A 81 -7.47 3.38 6.14
N MET A 82 -8.06 4.56 6.32
CA MET A 82 -7.68 5.74 5.54
C MET A 82 -6.26 6.22 5.88
N GLU A 83 -5.81 6.04 7.13
CA GLU A 83 -4.48 6.42 7.56
C GLU A 83 -3.40 5.48 7.02
N ILE A 84 -3.74 4.19 6.91
CA ILE A 84 -2.85 3.15 6.39
C ILE A 84 -2.86 3.17 4.86
N PHE A 85 -4.02 3.00 4.23
CA PHE A 85 -4.14 2.76 2.79
C PHE A 85 -4.46 4.01 1.98
N GLY A 86 -4.99 5.07 2.59
CA GLY A 86 -5.53 6.22 1.83
C GLY A 86 -4.50 6.90 0.92
N LYS A 87 -3.22 6.91 1.30
CA LYS A 87 -2.13 7.41 0.44
C LYS A 87 -1.86 6.49 -0.75
N PHE A 88 -1.96 5.18 -0.55
CA PHE A 88 -1.75 4.17 -1.59
C PHE A 88 -2.95 4.14 -2.54
N ASP A 89 -4.17 4.19 -2.01
CA ASP A 89 -5.40 4.23 -2.80
C ASP A 89 -5.47 5.50 -3.67
N LEU A 90 -5.04 6.65 -3.14
CA LEU A 90 -4.94 7.89 -3.91
C LEU A 90 -3.90 7.79 -5.03
N PHE A 91 -2.79 7.08 -4.79
CA PHE A 91 -1.77 6.82 -5.80
C PHE A 91 -2.33 5.93 -6.92
N CYS A 92 -2.96 4.80 -6.57
CA CYS A 92 -3.58 3.87 -7.52
C CYS A 92 -4.69 4.53 -8.37
N ARG A 93 -5.64 5.25 -7.74
CA ARG A 93 -6.77 5.89 -8.44
C ARG A 93 -6.35 6.90 -9.50
N ARG A 94 -5.19 7.54 -9.33
CA ARG A 94 -4.71 8.55 -10.28
C ARG A 94 -4.24 7.96 -11.61
N HIS A 95 -4.14 6.63 -11.69
CA HIS A 95 -3.68 5.89 -12.87
C HIS A 95 -4.75 4.93 -13.43
N GLU A 96 -5.99 4.95 -12.89
CA GLU A 96 -7.09 4.04 -13.27
C GLU A 96 -8.06 4.68 -14.29
N VAL A 97 -7.78 5.91 -14.73
CA VAL A 97 -8.62 6.68 -15.68
C VAL A 97 -7.74 7.19 -16.81
N ASP A 98 -7.51 6.35 -17.82
CA ASP A 98 -7.45 6.67 -19.26
C ASP A 98 -7.13 5.40 -20.07
#